data_AF-A0AAU6AK28-F1
#
_entry.id   AF-A0AAU6AK28-F1
#
_cell.length_a   1.000
_cell.length_b   1.000
_cell.length_c   1.000
_cell.angle_alpha   90.00
_cell.angle_beta   90.00
_cell.angle_gamma   90.00
#
_symmetry.space_group_name_H-M   'P 1'
#
loop_
_entity.id
_entity.type
_entity.pdbx_description
1 polymer ?
#
loop_
_entity_poly.entity_id
_entity_poly.type
_entity_poly.pdbx_seq_one_letter_code
_entity_poly.pdbx_strand_id
1 'polypeptide(L)' 'MEVHAGGCYAAGKRRRPVPREEARRLLTSGVRACTHCKPDAQLRILD' A
#
# COMPACT_ATOMS: atom_id res chain seq x y z
N MET A 1 -7.16 -4.98 6.39
CA MET A 1 -5.75 -4.89 5.95
C MET A 1 -5.68 -3.79 4.93
N GLU A 2 -4.66 -2.94 5.02
CA GLU A 2 -4.43 -1.83 4.09
C GLU A 2 -2.97 -1.87 3.65
N VAL A 3 -2.74 -1.49 2.39
CA VAL A 3 -1.40 -1.38 1.83
C VAL A 3 -0.84 -0.03 2.27
N HIS A 4 0.42 -0.01 2.68
CA HIS A 4 1.13 1.20 3.09
C HIS A 4 2.47 1.31 2.35
N ALA A 5 2.93 2.54 2.15
CA ALA A 5 4.32 2.82 1.78
C ALA A 5 5.28 2.55 2.95
N GLY A 6 6.54 2.21 2.64
CA GLY A 6 7.55 1.73 3.60
C GLY A 6 7.95 2.68 4.75
N GLY A 7 7.44 3.91 4.77
CA GLY A 7 7.67 4.89 5.83
C GLY A 7 6.39 5.47 6.44
N CYS A 8 5.23 4.86 6.21
CA CYS A 8 3.97 5.42 6.68
C CYS A 8 3.88 5.38 8.22
N TYR A 9 3.69 6.56 8.83
CA TYR A 9 3.51 6.69 10.28
C TYR A 9 2.22 6.03 10.78
N ALA A 10 1.19 5.96 9.93
CA ALA A 10 -0.10 5.34 10.24
C ALA A 10 -0.11 3.81 10.08
N ALA A 11 0.95 3.20 9.55
CA ALA A 11 0.99 1.76 9.26
C ALA A 11 1.05 0.84 10.50
N GLY A 12 1.15 1.42 11.70
CA GLY A 12 1.23 0.67 12.95
C GLY A 12 2.44 -0.28 13.02
N LYS A 13 2.48 -1.11 14.07
CA LYS A 13 3.58 -2.06 14.33
C LYS A 13 3.45 -3.42 13.64
N ARG A 14 2.22 -3.83 13.27
CA ARG A 14 1.95 -5.14 12.65
C ARG A 14 1.84 -5.00 11.14
N ARG A 15 2.99 -4.95 10.46
CA ARG A 15 3.06 -4.89 9.00
C ARG A 15 4.11 -5.86 8.45
N ARG A 16 3.77 -6.51 7.35
CA ARG A 16 4.71 -7.33 6.59
C ARG A 16 5.21 -6.50 5.41
N PRO A 17 6.54 -6.27 5.28
CA PRO A 17 7.06 -5.64 4.08
C PRO A 17 6.81 -6.55 2.88
N VAL A 18 6.35 -5.96 1.78
CA VAL A 18 6.11 -6.64 0.52
C VAL A 18 6.81 -5.87 -0.60
N PRO A 19 7.30 -6.54 -1.64
CA PRO A 19 7.90 -5.86 -2.78
C PRO A 19 6.87 -5.03 -3.54
N ARG A 20 7.36 -4.09 -4.35
CA ARG A 20 6.55 -3.16 -5.15
C ARG A 20 5.45 -3.86 -5.95
N GLU A 21 5.78 -4.97 -6.61
CA GLU A 21 4.83 -5.70 -7.45
C GLU A 21 3.73 -6.39 -6.64
N GLU A 22 4.05 -6.91 -5.46
CA GLU A 22 3.08 -7.52 -4.58
C GLU A 22 2.14 -6.46 -3.98
N ALA A 23 2.68 -5.30 -3.60
CA ALA A 23 1.85 -4.15 -3.20
C ALA A 23 0.86 -3.76 -4.32
N ARG A 24 1.32 -3.77 -5.58
CA ARG A 24 0.47 -3.51 -6.74
C ARG A 24 -0.65 -4.56 -6.87
N ARG A 25 -0.30 -5.84 -6.79
CA ARG A 25 -1.26 -6.95 -6.85
C ARG A 25 -2.31 -6.84 -5.75
N LEU A 26 -1.90 -6.58 -4.50
CA LEU A 26 -2.82 -6.42 -3.38
C LEU A 26 -3.83 -5.30 -3.62
N LEU A 27 -3.36 -4.14 -4.10
CA LEU A 27 -4.22 -3.00 -4.43
C LEU A 27 -5.21 -3.34 -5.55
N THR A 28 -4.74 -3.99 -6.63
CA THR A 28 -5.62 -4.42 -7.73
C THR A 28 -6.58 -5.54 -7.34
N SER A 29 -6.23 -6.36 -6.36
CA SER A 29 -7.08 -7.43 -5.81
C SER A 29 -8.15 -6.90 -4.85
N GLY A 30 -8.24 -5.59 -4.64
CA GLY A 30 -9.26 -4.95 -3.79
C GLY A 30 -8.83 -4.67 -2.36
N VAL A 31 -7.55 -4.86 -2.00
CA VAL A 31 -7.03 -4.39 -0.71
C VAL A 31 -6.98 -2.87 -0.74
N ARG A 32 -7.50 -2.23 0.30
CA ARG A 32 -7.54 -0.77 0.38
C ARG A 32 -6.14 -0.18 0.49
N ALA A 33 -5.91 0.91 -0.22
CA ALA A 33 -4.75 1.75 -0.02
C ALA A 33 -4.91 2.62 1.22
N CYS A 34 -3.83 2.81 1.97
CA CYS A 34 -3.82 3.77 3.06
C CYS A 34 -3.96 5.20 2.51
N THR A 35 -4.96 5.93 2.98
CA THR A 35 -5.25 7.30 2.52
C THR A 35 -4.19 8.33 2.93
N HIS A 36 -3.37 8.03 3.95
CA HIS A 36 -2.30 8.91 4.42
C HIS A 36 -1.04 8.84 3.54
N CYS A 37 -0.62 7.64 3.14
CA CYS A 37 0.59 7.47 2.32
C CYS A 37 0.31 7.23 0.83
N LYS A 38 -0.96 6.99 0.46
CA LYS A 38 -1.44 6.80 -0.92
C LYS A 38 -0.49 5.95 -1.78
N PRO A 39 -0.24 4.69 -1.37
CA PRO A 39 0.67 3.82 -2.11
C PRO A 39 0.18 3.54 -3.53
N ASP A 40 -1.14 3.55 -3.77
CA ASP A 40 -1.74 3.47 -5.10
C ASP A 40 -1.25 4.59 -6.03
N ALA A 41 -1.18 5.83 -5.54
CA ALA A 41 -0.67 6.98 -6.29
C ALA A 41 0.85 6.89 -6.50
N GLN A 42 1.60 6.46 -5.49
CA GLN A 42 3.05 6.22 -5.64
C GLN A 42 3.35 5.11 -6.67
N LEU A 43 2.48 4.11 -6.74
CA LEU A 43 2.58 2.99 -7.67
C LEU A 43 1.92 3.27 -9.02
N ARG A 44 1.26 4.42 -9.20
CA ARG A 44 0.52 4.83 -10.40
C ARG A 44 -0.50 3.76 -10.83
N ILE A 45 -1.29 3.28 -9.88
CA ILE A 45 -2.34 2.26 -10.11
C ILE A 45 -3.66 2.92 -10.49
N LEU A 46 -3.90 4.14 -10.00
CA LEU A 46 -5.00 4.99 -10.44
C LEU A 46 -4.54 5.70 -11.72
N ASP A 47 -5.01 5.22 -12.87
CA ASP A 47 -5.10 5.95 -14.14
C ASP A 47 -6.50 6.56 -14.24
#